data_AF-A0AAD7U605-F1
#
_entry.id   AF-A0AAD7U605-F1
#
_cell.length_a   1.000
_cell.length_b   1.000
_cell.length_c   1.000
_cell.angle_alpha   90.00
_cell.angle_beta   90.00
_cell.angle_gamma   90.00
#
_symmetry.space_group_name_H-M   'P 1'
#
loop_
_entity.id
_entity.type
_entity.pdbx_description
1 polymer ?
#
loop_
_entity_poly.entity_id
_entity_poly.type
_entity_poly.pdbx_seq_one_letter_code
_entity_poly.pdbx_strand_id
1 'polypeptide(L)'
;MMKKFVAVVGCGVISWAFVGTTTTTTGWRSSSIRLSGRGSPPEFDDEGEKKFPTIQELMKATEDKLRRRQQGFEEPNEYLERLEALAGRKDEEQEETFVVAVVLGKALASGRLSVEHAARVCALVRALRDDTIRPSLVVFSSSASSSRRTGTNLDDAQAACVYFQHAHETVVERPFPWTRLVVSNTPLTTKEAMRRLLATAVVPKLPTEAFPLRVDVFASDYQLRRLDKVWRVTPRLSLFAPLSDRSKRAPRGQSRALETTWTLHPVGYPPRLLANETNAAGAFLAKANVVVDSLVPLLINLHAVVNKEEFLARDYYDDLVDARNRLADALALVDSPMRPAALKLATMATLGPKQLAAHFNNADAPPLIDESLERVVRWLGDLERLLRPAAKRTDSLSSEDWRAALKLLQKALREAKAALDPDLPLPADAWGCLVDIPAPYHANVVDNVESFANRNADGDVLPLLAPWQHHTNNNNNNNHVVVAAAFQKKANDVESKAWERPTQKLGDSW
;
A
#
# COMPACT_ATOMS: atom_id res chain seq x y z
N MET A 1 -15.39 49.44 43.58
CA MET A 1 -16.76 49.68 43.04
C MET A 1 -17.05 48.66 41.96
N MET A 2 -18.20 47.99 42.02
CA MET A 2 -18.67 47.12 40.93
C MET A 2 -19.34 47.96 39.82
N LYS A 3 -19.24 47.51 38.57
CA LYS A 3 -20.37 47.50 37.62
C LYS A 3 -20.19 46.35 36.62
N LYS A 4 -21.29 45.69 36.28
CA LYS A 4 -21.41 44.42 35.54
C LYS A 4 -22.25 44.64 34.28
N PHE A 5 -21.96 43.89 33.19
CA PHE A 5 -22.89 43.44 32.12
C PHE A 5 -23.66 44.57 31.36
N VAL A 6 -24.23 44.48 30.14
CA VAL A 6 -24.73 43.46 29.18
C VAL A 6 -24.47 44.03 27.75
N ALA A 7 -24.54 43.37 26.58
CA ALA A 7 -24.07 42.09 26.00
C ALA A 7 -24.54 42.06 24.50
N VAL A 8 -24.46 40.92 23.80
CA VAL A 8 -25.29 40.53 22.60
C VAL A 8 -25.00 41.28 21.26
N VAL A 9 -24.92 40.67 20.06
CA VAL A 9 -24.88 39.26 19.57
C VAL A 9 -24.24 39.22 18.16
N GLY A 10 -23.67 38.09 17.73
CA GLY A 10 -23.25 37.87 16.33
C GLY A 10 -22.80 36.43 16.03
N CYS A 11 -23.68 35.64 15.39
CA CYS A 11 -23.59 34.19 15.17
C CYS A 11 -22.30 33.62 14.54
N GLY A 12 -22.03 32.33 14.81
CA GLY A 12 -20.97 31.56 14.16
C GLY A 12 -20.88 30.08 14.58
N VAL A 13 -21.99 29.33 14.55
CA VAL A 13 -22.01 27.91 14.95
C VAL A 13 -21.40 27.02 13.85
N ILE A 14 -20.34 26.27 14.18
CA ILE A 14 -19.88 25.13 13.37
C ILE A 14 -19.89 23.88 14.25
N SER A 15 -20.84 22.99 13.97
CA SER A 15 -20.98 21.69 14.63
C SER A 15 -20.01 20.68 14.01
N TRP A 16 -19.23 19.98 14.85
CA TRP A 16 -18.48 18.79 14.46
C TRP A 16 -19.12 17.57 15.10
N ALA A 17 -19.87 16.81 14.29
CA ALA A 17 -20.51 15.57 14.73
C ALA A 17 -19.45 14.46 14.91
N PHE A 18 -19.10 14.17 16.15
CA PHE A 18 -18.27 13.02 16.51
C PHE A 18 -19.18 11.80 16.70
N VAL A 19 -19.14 10.83 15.78
CA VAL A 19 -19.92 9.59 15.91
C VAL A 19 -19.26 8.72 16.98
N GLY A 20 -19.88 8.69 18.17
CA GLY A 20 -19.44 7.85 19.28
C GLY A 20 -19.71 6.37 19.00
N THR A 21 -18.70 5.53 19.19
CA THR A 21 -18.86 4.07 19.24
C THR A 21 -19.46 3.66 20.57
N THR A 22 -20.68 3.14 20.55
CA THR A 22 -21.35 2.58 21.73
C THR A 22 -20.69 1.29 22.20
N THR A 23 -20.26 1.26 23.46
CA THR A 23 -19.81 0.03 24.13
C THR A 23 -21.01 -0.75 24.66
N THR A 24 -21.45 -1.78 23.93
CA THR A 24 -22.43 -2.76 24.42
C THR A 24 -21.74 -3.86 25.22
N THR A 25 -21.90 -3.83 26.53
CA THR A 25 -21.55 -4.92 27.45
C THR A 25 -22.50 -6.10 27.26
N THR A 26 -22.00 -7.24 26.81
CA THR A 26 -22.73 -8.53 26.84
C THR A 26 -21.99 -9.51 27.73
N GLY A 27 -22.61 -9.90 28.85
CA GLY A 27 -22.04 -10.85 29.81
C GLY A 27 -21.98 -12.27 29.24
N TRP A 28 -20.83 -12.93 29.38
CA TRP A 28 -20.66 -14.34 29.02
C TRP A 28 -20.91 -15.24 30.25
N ARG A 29 -21.81 -16.22 30.10
CA ARG A 29 -22.04 -17.25 31.10
C ARG A 29 -20.90 -18.27 31.06
N SER A 30 -20.36 -18.59 32.24
CA SER A 30 -19.41 -19.69 32.40
C SER A 30 -20.09 -21.02 32.05
N SER A 31 -19.45 -21.81 31.18
CA SER A 31 -19.92 -23.14 30.77
C SER A 31 -18.79 -24.15 31.00
N SER A 32 -18.95 -24.99 32.02
CA SER A 32 -17.93 -25.96 32.41
C SER A 32 -17.79 -27.11 31.40
N ILE A 33 -16.67 -27.18 30.71
CA ILE A 33 -16.36 -28.28 29.78
C ILE A 33 -15.82 -29.47 30.57
N ARG A 34 -16.46 -30.65 30.41
CA ARG A 34 -15.94 -31.92 30.92
C ARG A 34 -14.85 -32.45 29.99
N LEU A 35 -13.65 -32.69 30.53
CA LEU A 35 -12.59 -33.41 29.83
C LEU A 35 -12.77 -34.91 30.07
N SER A 36 -13.05 -35.68 29.02
CA SER A 36 -13.11 -37.15 29.06
C SER A 36 -11.82 -37.76 28.50
N GLY A 37 -10.73 -37.66 29.25
CA GLY A 37 -9.52 -38.44 29.01
C GLY A 37 -9.62 -39.81 29.68
N ARG A 38 -9.45 -40.90 28.93
CA ARG A 38 -9.34 -42.27 29.48
C ARG A 38 -7.98 -42.46 30.17
N GLY A 39 -7.84 -41.95 31.38
CA GLY A 39 -6.87 -42.47 32.34
C GLY A 39 -7.45 -43.66 33.08
N SER A 40 -6.61 -44.62 33.49
CA SER A 40 -7.01 -45.64 34.46
C SER A 40 -7.55 -44.94 35.73
N PRO A 41 -8.61 -45.46 36.37
CA PRO A 41 -9.10 -44.87 37.61
C PRO A 41 -7.98 -44.89 38.67
N PRO A 42 -7.83 -43.82 39.48
CA PRO A 42 -6.86 -43.84 40.57
C PRO A 42 -7.25 -44.92 41.58
N GLU A 43 -6.28 -45.73 41.99
CA GLU A 43 -6.44 -46.62 43.13
C GLU A 43 -6.51 -45.76 44.40
N PHE A 44 -7.56 -45.98 45.19
CA PHE A 44 -7.70 -45.46 46.54
C PHE A 44 -7.38 -46.60 47.50
N ASP A 45 -6.82 -46.28 48.67
CA ASP A 45 -6.73 -47.24 49.76
C ASP A 45 -8.08 -47.36 50.51
N ASP A 46 -8.15 -48.31 51.45
CA ASP A 46 -9.37 -48.62 52.21
C ASP A 46 -9.87 -47.45 53.08
N GLU A 47 -9.07 -46.39 53.26
CA GLU A 47 -9.43 -45.16 53.97
C GLU A 47 -9.89 -44.03 53.02
N GLY A 48 -9.81 -44.25 51.69
CA GLY A 48 -10.31 -43.32 50.68
C GLY A 48 -9.37 -42.16 50.34
N GLU A 49 -8.11 -42.22 50.74
CA GLU A 49 -7.13 -41.22 50.35
C GLU A 49 -6.55 -41.51 48.96
N LYS A 50 -6.22 -40.44 48.22
CA LYS A 50 -5.57 -40.58 46.91
C LYS A 50 -4.09 -40.85 47.10
N LYS A 51 -3.71 -42.12 46.98
CA LYS A 51 -2.31 -42.54 47.01
C LYS A 51 -1.58 -42.04 45.76
N PHE A 52 -0.90 -40.91 45.88
CA PHE A 52 -0.01 -40.42 44.83
C PHE A 52 1.23 -41.34 44.78
N PRO A 53 1.64 -41.82 43.59
CA PRO A 53 2.80 -42.71 43.48
C PRO A 53 4.04 -41.97 43.95
N THR A 54 4.80 -42.63 44.82
CA THR A 54 6.06 -42.12 45.35
C THR A 54 7.08 -41.93 44.23
N ILE A 55 8.07 -41.07 44.46
CA ILE A 55 9.16 -40.84 43.49
C ILE A 55 9.88 -42.16 43.14
N GLN A 56 10.01 -43.09 44.09
CA GLN A 56 10.59 -44.41 43.85
C GLN A 56 9.73 -45.28 42.91
N GLU A 57 8.41 -45.25 43.04
CA GLU A 57 7.49 -45.96 42.13
C GLU A 57 7.49 -45.36 40.73
N LEU A 58 7.55 -44.03 40.62
CA LEU A 58 7.69 -43.34 39.32
C LEU A 58 9.04 -43.63 38.65
N MET A 59 10.13 -43.64 39.41
CA MET A 59 11.46 -44.02 38.90
C MET A 59 11.45 -45.48 38.43
N LYS A 60 10.96 -46.41 39.25
CA LYS A 60 10.86 -47.84 38.89
C LYS A 60 9.98 -48.07 37.66
N ALA A 61 8.82 -47.42 37.55
CA ALA A 61 7.95 -47.51 36.37
C ALA A 61 8.61 -46.92 35.10
N THR A 62 9.49 -45.93 35.25
CA THR A 62 10.26 -45.35 34.14
C THR A 62 11.41 -46.27 33.72
N GLU A 63 12.09 -46.88 34.69
CA GLU A 63 13.17 -47.84 34.50
C GLU A 63 12.66 -49.15 33.87
N ASP A 64 11.51 -49.66 34.32
CA ASP A 64 10.83 -50.80 33.69
C ASP A 64 10.39 -50.48 32.24
N LYS A 65 9.98 -49.24 31.95
CA LYS A 65 9.69 -48.78 30.58
C LYS A 65 10.95 -48.76 29.70
N LEU A 66 12.07 -48.28 30.24
CA LEU A 66 13.37 -48.27 29.57
C LEU A 66 13.89 -49.69 29.33
N ARG A 67 13.75 -50.57 30.33
CA ARG A 67 14.17 -51.98 30.25
C ARG A 67 13.34 -52.76 29.22
N ARG A 68 12.03 -52.52 29.13
CA ARG A 68 11.17 -53.08 28.07
C ARG A 68 11.57 -52.60 26.67
N ARG A 69 12.00 -51.34 26.50
CA ARG A 69 12.56 -50.84 25.23
C ARG A 69 13.91 -51.48 24.90
N GLN A 70 14.78 -51.68 25.89
CA GLN A 70 16.09 -52.31 25.70
C GLN A 70 16.02 -53.83 25.43
N GLN A 71 14.90 -54.48 25.77
CA GLN A 71 14.70 -55.92 25.55
C GLN A 71 14.22 -56.30 24.14
N GLY A 72 14.23 -55.38 23.18
CA GLY A 72 14.18 -55.71 21.74
C GLY A 72 12.86 -56.26 21.21
N PHE A 73 11.76 -56.13 21.95
CA PHE A 73 10.41 -56.33 21.42
C PHE A 73 9.91 -55.06 20.71
N GLU A 74 10.64 -54.67 19.67
CA GLU A 74 10.04 -53.90 18.58
C GLU A 74 9.44 -54.93 17.61
N GLU A 75 8.13 -55.18 17.73
CA GLU A 75 7.40 -55.77 16.60
C GLU A 75 7.67 -54.86 15.38
N PRO A 76 8.08 -55.42 14.22
CA PRO A 76 8.29 -54.62 13.03
C PRO A 76 6.99 -53.89 12.74
N ASN A 77 7.05 -52.56 12.81
CA ASN A 77 5.85 -51.74 12.92
C ASN A 77 5.25 -51.56 11.52
N GLU A 78 4.72 -52.66 10.98
CA GLU A 78 4.04 -52.76 9.70
C GLU A 78 2.87 -51.76 9.63
N TYR A 79 2.36 -51.31 10.78
CA TYR A 79 1.39 -50.23 10.89
C TYR A 79 2.00 -48.82 10.68
N LEU A 80 3.22 -48.55 11.17
CA LEU A 80 3.97 -47.34 10.80
C LEU A 80 4.40 -47.38 9.33
N GLU A 81 4.95 -48.50 8.83
CA GLU A 81 5.33 -48.60 7.41
C GLU A 81 4.11 -48.47 6.49
N ARG A 82 2.94 -49.04 6.87
CA ARG A 82 1.69 -48.82 6.12
C ARG A 82 1.17 -47.39 6.27
N LEU A 83 1.36 -46.71 7.40
CA LEU A 83 1.03 -45.29 7.56
C LEU A 83 1.95 -44.39 6.74
N GLU A 84 3.24 -44.71 6.65
CA GLU A 84 4.22 -43.99 5.83
C GLU A 84 4.00 -44.28 4.33
N ALA A 85 3.62 -45.50 3.95
CA ALA A 85 3.20 -45.83 2.58
C ALA A 85 1.85 -45.20 2.19
N LEU A 86 0.93 -45.00 3.14
CA LEU A 86 -0.31 -44.23 2.92
C LEU A 86 -0.05 -42.72 2.89
N ALA A 87 0.90 -42.21 3.68
CA ALA A 87 1.32 -40.81 3.64
C ALA A 87 2.12 -40.50 2.35
N GLY A 88 2.92 -41.45 1.87
CA GLY A 88 3.64 -41.40 0.58
C GLY A 88 2.75 -41.66 -0.64
N ARG A 89 1.45 -41.93 -0.44
CA ARG A 89 0.40 -41.89 -1.48
C ARG A 89 -0.50 -40.65 -1.38
N LYS A 90 -0.04 -39.59 -0.72
CA LYS A 90 -0.38 -38.26 -1.21
C LYS A 90 0.33 -38.09 -2.54
N ASP A 91 -0.41 -38.29 -3.62
CA ASP A 91 -0.03 -37.80 -4.93
C ASP A 91 0.37 -36.33 -4.84
N GLU A 92 1.19 -35.87 -5.79
CA GLU A 92 1.66 -34.48 -5.89
C GLU A 92 0.54 -33.52 -6.32
N GLU A 93 -0.65 -33.64 -5.71
CA GLU A 93 -1.56 -32.53 -5.46
C GLU A 93 -0.78 -31.48 -4.68
N GLN A 94 -0.06 -30.64 -5.43
CA GLN A 94 0.53 -29.40 -4.96
C GLN A 94 -0.50 -28.73 -4.06
N GLU A 95 -0.15 -28.47 -2.80
CA GLU A 95 -1.03 -27.74 -1.87
C GLU A 95 -1.31 -26.37 -2.50
N GLU A 96 -2.39 -26.27 -3.27
CA GLU A 96 -2.66 -25.12 -4.14
C GLU A 96 -2.62 -23.89 -3.26
N THR A 97 -1.65 -23.00 -3.45
CA THR A 97 -1.59 -21.82 -2.61
C THR A 97 -2.72 -20.89 -3.03
N PHE A 98 -3.58 -20.44 -2.10
CA PHE A 98 -4.61 -19.48 -2.46
C PHE A 98 -3.97 -18.12 -2.73
N VAL A 99 -3.89 -17.74 -4.00
CA VAL A 99 -3.24 -16.51 -4.44
C VAL A 99 -4.28 -15.40 -4.56
N VAL A 100 -4.08 -14.33 -3.79
CA VAL A 100 -4.87 -13.09 -3.87
C VAL A 100 -4.03 -12.01 -4.52
N ALA A 101 -4.36 -11.63 -5.75
CA ALA A 101 -3.80 -10.43 -6.36
C ALA A 101 -4.55 -9.19 -5.87
N VAL A 102 -3.85 -8.20 -5.33
CA VAL A 102 -4.42 -6.96 -4.79
C VAL A 102 -3.87 -5.76 -5.56
N VAL A 103 -4.73 -5.06 -6.28
CA VAL A 103 -4.41 -3.77 -6.90
C VAL A 103 -4.73 -2.66 -5.88
N LEU A 104 -3.70 -1.93 -5.46
CA LEU A 104 -3.89 -0.76 -4.60
C LEU A 104 -4.52 0.38 -5.40
N GLY A 105 -5.51 1.07 -4.81
CA GLY A 105 -6.19 2.19 -5.45
C GLY A 105 -5.31 3.44 -5.62
N LYS A 106 -5.61 4.23 -6.66
CA LYS A 106 -5.22 5.64 -6.81
C LYS A 106 -6.45 6.46 -7.20
N ALA A 107 -6.56 7.64 -6.62
CA ALA A 107 -7.70 8.52 -6.79
C ALA A 107 -7.98 8.87 -8.25
N LEU A 108 -9.26 8.99 -8.61
CA LEU A 108 -9.64 9.45 -9.94
C LEU A 108 -9.21 10.91 -10.16
N ALA A 109 -8.46 11.14 -11.23
CA ALA A 109 -8.13 12.46 -11.73
C ALA A 109 -9.32 12.94 -12.59
N SER A 110 -9.99 14.02 -12.18
CA SER A 110 -11.18 14.57 -12.87
C SER A 110 -12.27 13.52 -13.23
N GLY A 111 -12.48 12.53 -12.36
CA GLY A 111 -13.45 11.44 -12.58
C GLY A 111 -12.98 10.33 -13.52
N ARG A 112 -11.71 10.36 -13.97
CA ARG A 112 -11.09 9.36 -14.85
C ARG A 112 -10.00 8.58 -14.13
N LEU A 113 -9.71 7.38 -14.64
CA LEU A 113 -8.58 6.57 -14.20
C LEU A 113 -7.27 7.32 -14.48
N SER A 114 -6.35 7.35 -13.51
CA SER A 114 -5.07 8.05 -13.67
C SER A 114 -4.02 7.17 -14.37
N VAL A 115 -2.94 7.79 -14.87
CA VAL A 115 -1.83 7.07 -15.52
C VAL A 115 -1.28 6.00 -14.60
N GLU A 116 -1.08 6.37 -13.34
CA GLU A 116 -0.57 5.49 -12.30
C GLU A 116 -1.51 4.32 -12.00
N HIS A 117 -2.82 4.56 -11.92
CA HIS A 117 -3.78 3.50 -11.64
C HIS A 117 -3.90 2.52 -12.82
N ALA A 118 -3.97 3.04 -14.05
CA ALA A 118 -3.99 2.24 -15.28
C ALA A 118 -2.74 1.37 -15.41
N ALA A 119 -1.55 1.91 -15.13
CA ALA A 119 -0.29 1.17 -15.16
C ALA A 119 -0.26 -0.03 -14.19
N ARG A 120 -0.87 0.10 -12.99
CA ARG A 120 -1.00 -1.01 -12.02
C ARG A 120 -1.90 -2.12 -12.54
N VAL A 121 -3.01 -1.76 -13.18
CA VAL A 121 -3.91 -2.72 -13.84
C VAL A 121 -3.22 -3.41 -15.00
N CYS A 122 -2.48 -2.68 -15.84
CA CYS A 122 -1.70 -3.26 -16.95
C CYS A 122 -0.63 -4.24 -16.45
N ALA A 123 0.01 -3.96 -15.31
CA ALA A 123 0.99 -4.88 -14.72
C ALA A 123 0.35 -6.20 -14.27
N LEU A 124 -0.86 -6.15 -13.68
CA LEU A 124 -1.63 -7.36 -13.38
C LEU A 124 -2.01 -8.13 -14.65
N VAL A 125 -2.50 -7.45 -15.69
CA VAL A 125 -2.85 -8.08 -16.98
C VAL A 125 -1.64 -8.76 -17.64
N ARG A 126 -0.46 -8.11 -17.64
CA ARG A 126 0.79 -8.73 -18.11
C ARG A 126 1.17 -9.96 -17.28
N ALA A 127 1.11 -9.85 -15.95
CA ALA A 127 1.47 -10.95 -15.06
C ALA A 127 0.54 -12.18 -15.22
N LEU A 128 -0.72 -11.97 -15.61
CA LEU A 128 -1.68 -13.01 -16.01
C LEU A 128 -1.40 -13.58 -17.40
N ARG A 129 -1.13 -12.72 -18.40
CA ARG A 129 -0.79 -13.14 -19.78
C ARG A 129 0.45 -14.02 -19.80
N ASP A 130 1.47 -13.60 -19.05
CA ASP A 130 2.78 -14.26 -18.97
C ASP A 130 2.77 -15.46 -17.98
N ASP A 131 1.59 -15.80 -17.43
CA ASP A 131 1.31 -16.91 -16.48
C ASP A 131 2.20 -16.91 -15.21
N THR A 132 2.84 -15.77 -14.91
CA THR A 132 3.69 -15.57 -13.73
C THR A 132 2.91 -15.60 -12.41
N ILE A 133 1.60 -15.35 -12.47
CA ILE A 133 0.66 -15.51 -11.36
C ILE A 133 -0.65 -16.15 -11.83
N ARG A 134 -1.25 -16.99 -10.98
CA ARG A 134 -2.55 -17.62 -11.20
C ARG A 134 -3.51 -17.33 -10.04
N PRO A 135 -4.04 -16.10 -9.91
CA PRO A 135 -4.85 -15.71 -8.76
C PRO A 135 -6.16 -16.50 -8.63
N SER A 136 -6.37 -17.02 -7.41
CA SER A 136 -7.65 -17.52 -6.92
C SER A 136 -8.64 -16.37 -6.70
N LEU A 137 -8.14 -15.16 -6.43
CA LEU A 137 -8.92 -13.95 -6.20
C LEU A 137 -8.18 -12.70 -6.72
N VAL A 138 -8.89 -11.77 -7.35
CA VAL A 138 -8.37 -10.43 -7.70
C VAL A 138 -9.18 -9.38 -6.96
N VAL A 139 -8.49 -8.50 -6.24
CA VAL A 139 -9.08 -7.42 -5.43
C VAL A 139 -8.66 -6.06 -6.00
N PHE A 140 -9.62 -5.25 -6.41
CA PHE A 140 -9.43 -3.82 -6.61
C PHE A 140 -9.80 -3.10 -5.32
N SER A 141 -8.89 -2.29 -4.77
CA SER A 141 -9.14 -1.51 -3.56
C SER A 141 -9.27 -0.03 -3.86
N SER A 142 -10.07 0.68 -3.08
CA SER A 142 -10.24 2.12 -3.25
C SER A 142 -9.03 2.90 -2.76
N SER A 143 -8.91 4.18 -3.14
CA SER A 143 -7.94 5.08 -2.52
C SER A 143 -8.53 5.86 -1.34
N ALA A 144 -7.68 6.17 -0.35
CA ALA A 144 -8.06 6.95 0.83
C ALA A 144 -8.46 8.41 0.52
N SER A 145 -8.25 8.86 -0.72
CA SER A 145 -8.66 10.17 -1.22
C SER A 145 -10.06 10.12 -1.83
N SER A 146 -10.38 9.07 -2.59
CA SER A 146 -11.71 8.90 -3.23
C SER A 146 -12.80 8.67 -2.19
N SER A 147 -12.52 7.92 -1.13
CA SER A 147 -13.46 7.66 -0.03
C SER A 147 -13.89 8.91 0.78
N ARG A 148 -13.42 10.10 0.40
CA ARG A 148 -13.74 11.40 1.04
C ARG A 148 -14.51 12.37 0.13
N ARG A 149 -14.66 12.08 -1.17
CA ARG A 149 -15.42 12.93 -2.10
C ARG A 149 -16.90 12.55 -2.08
N THR A 150 -17.70 13.31 -1.33
CA THR A 150 -19.16 13.22 -1.41
C THR A 150 -19.66 13.75 -2.75
N GLY A 151 -20.45 12.95 -3.47
CA GLY A 151 -21.14 13.37 -4.71
C GLY A 151 -20.56 12.83 -6.03
N THR A 152 -19.44 12.11 -6.01
CA THR A 152 -18.96 11.37 -7.20
C THR A 152 -19.48 9.93 -7.19
N ASN A 153 -20.35 9.58 -8.14
CA ASN A 153 -20.94 8.23 -8.25
C ASN A 153 -19.96 7.12 -8.68
N LEU A 154 -18.73 7.47 -9.08
CA LEU A 154 -17.74 6.51 -9.56
C LEU A 154 -16.66 6.24 -8.50
N ASP A 155 -16.62 5.01 -8.00
CA ASP A 155 -15.56 4.50 -7.13
C ASP A 155 -14.29 4.21 -7.95
N ASP A 156 -13.09 4.51 -7.41
CA ASP A 156 -11.84 4.28 -8.13
C ASP A 156 -11.49 2.80 -8.25
N ALA A 157 -11.88 1.99 -7.27
CA ALA A 157 -11.80 0.54 -7.34
C ALA A 157 -12.69 -0.03 -8.48
N GLN A 158 -13.89 0.52 -8.66
CA GLN A 158 -14.81 0.11 -9.73
C GLN A 158 -14.28 0.52 -11.10
N ALA A 159 -13.74 1.74 -11.24
CA ALA A 159 -13.14 2.20 -12.49
C ALA A 159 -11.94 1.33 -12.92
N ALA A 160 -11.07 0.95 -11.97
CA ALA A 160 -9.96 0.05 -12.22
C ALA A 160 -10.41 -1.37 -12.59
N CYS A 161 -11.48 -1.87 -11.98
CA CYS A 161 -12.09 -3.16 -12.30
C CYS A 161 -12.64 -3.20 -13.74
N VAL A 162 -13.35 -2.15 -14.17
CA VAL A 162 -13.86 -2.02 -15.55
C VAL A 162 -12.71 -1.91 -16.57
N TYR A 163 -11.68 -1.12 -16.26
CA TYR A 163 -10.48 -1.03 -17.11
C TYR A 163 -9.72 -2.37 -17.17
N PHE A 164 -9.67 -3.14 -16.07
CA PHE A 164 -9.09 -4.48 -16.06
C PHE A 164 -9.84 -5.44 -16.98
N GLN A 165 -11.18 -5.45 -16.94
CA GLN A 165 -11.98 -6.32 -17.82
C GLN A 165 -11.64 -6.05 -19.29
N HIS A 166 -11.66 -4.78 -19.71
CA HIS A 166 -11.34 -4.38 -21.07
C HIS A 166 -9.88 -4.70 -21.47
N ALA A 167 -8.91 -4.37 -20.62
CA ALA A 167 -7.50 -4.64 -20.89
C ALA A 167 -7.19 -6.14 -20.93
N HIS A 168 -7.84 -6.94 -20.07
CA HIS A 168 -7.71 -8.39 -20.07
C HIS A 168 -8.30 -9.02 -21.33
N GLU A 169 -9.53 -8.66 -21.72
CA GLU A 169 -10.17 -9.13 -22.96
C GLU A 169 -9.38 -8.77 -24.23
N THR A 170 -8.61 -7.67 -24.19
CA THR A 170 -7.79 -7.20 -25.32
C THR A 170 -6.43 -7.93 -25.41
N VAL A 171 -5.87 -8.36 -24.28
CA VAL A 171 -4.45 -8.79 -24.17
C VAL A 171 -4.28 -10.27 -23.84
N VAL A 172 -5.29 -10.92 -23.26
CA VAL A 172 -5.22 -12.30 -22.77
C VAL A 172 -6.27 -13.15 -23.47
N GLU A 173 -5.82 -14.11 -24.27
CA GLU A 173 -6.69 -14.99 -25.07
C GLU A 173 -7.61 -15.88 -24.21
N ARG A 174 -7.14 -16.27 -23.03
CA ARG A 174 -7.89 -17.12 -22.09
C ARG A 174 -8.92 -16.27 -21.32
N PRO A 175 -10.21 -16.64 -21.27
CA PRO A 175 -11.21 -15.87 -20.52
C PRO A 175 -10.94 -15.89 -19.00
N PHE A 176 -11.08 -14.73 -18.35
CA PHE A 176 -10.98 -14.63 -16.89
C PHE A 176 -12.33 -14.93 -16.22
N PRO A 177 -12.36 -15.76 -15.15
CA PRO A 177 -13.60 -16.00 -14.40
C PRO A 177 -13.96 -14.78 -13.54
N TRP A 178 -14.85 -13.93 -14.03
CA TRP A 178 -15.24 -12.66 -13.37
C TRP A 178 -15.77 -12.81 -11.94
N THR A 179 -16.24 -13.99 -11.53
CA THR A 179 -16.61 -14.33 -10.14
C THR A 179 -15.44 -14.28 -9.15
N ARG A 180 -14.19 -14.31 -9.65
CA ARG A 180 -12.96 -14.08 -8.87
C ARG A 180 -12.62 -12.60 -8.67
N LEU A 181 -13.38 -11.66 -9.25
CA LEU A 181 -13.19 -10.23 -8.98
C LEU A 181 -13.88 -9.83 -7.67
N VAL A 182 -13.22 -8.92 -6.95
CA VAL A 182 -13.77 -8.21 -5.79
C VAL A 182 -13.42 -6.74 -5.91
N VAL A 183 -14.44 -5.88 -5.82
CA VAL A 183 -14.27 -4.43 -5.71
C VAL A 183 -14.47 -4.06 -4.24
N SER A 184 -13.40 -3.54 -3.62
CA SER A 184 -13.41 -3.14 -2.22
C SER A 184 -13.38 -1.62 -2.11
N ASN A 185 -14.49 -1.05 -1.65
CA ASN A 185 -14.61 0.37 -1.31
C ASN A 185 -13.74 0.79 -0.10
N THR A 186 -13.04 -0.14 0.54
CA THR A 186 -12.20 0.11 1.72
C THR A 186 -10.76 0.39 1.30
N PRO A 187 -10.19 1.57 1.61
CA PRO A 187 -8.87 1.93 1.13
C PRO A 187 -7.77 1.18 1.91
N LEU A 188 -6.95 0.41 1.19
CA LEU A 188 -5.88 -0.42 1.74
C LEU A 188 -4.61 0.37 2.10
N THR A 189 -4.75 1.33 3.01
CA THR A 189 -3.64 2.14 3.53
C THR A 189 -3.31 1.84 4.99
N THR A 190 -4.07 0.96 5.68
CA THR A 190 -3.89 0.65 7.10
C THR A 190 -4.05 -0.84 7.40
N LYS A 191 -3.45 -1.29 8.50
CA LYS A 191 -3.64 -2.63 9.09
C LYS A 191 -5.12 -3.01 9.23
N GLU A 192 -5.96 -2.07 9.67
CA GLU A 192 -7.40 -2.28 9.87
C GLU A 192 -8.12 -2.51 8.55
N ALA A 193 -7.71 -1.84 7.47
CA ALA A 193 -8.24 -2.06 6.13
C ALA A 193 -7.88 -3.45 5.60
N MET A 194 -6.63 -3.89 5.75
CA MET A 194 -6.24 -5.27 5.40
C MET A 194 -6.98 -6.31 6.25
N ARG A 195 -7.12 -6.08 7.56
CA ARG A 195 -7.90 -6.98 8.45
C ARG A 195 -9.35 -7.10 7.98
N ARG A 196 -9.99 -5.99 7.57
CA ARG A 196 -11.34 -6.00 7.00
C ARG A 196 -11.38 -6.78 5.68
N LEU A 197 -10.48 -6.49 4.74
CA LEU A 197 -10.42 -7.20 3.46
C LEU A 197 -10.29 -8.71 3.65
N LEU A 198 -9.39 -9.14 4.54
CA LEU A 198 -9.22 -10.55 4.85
C LEU A 198 -10.52 -11.16 5.39
N ALA A 199 -11.16 -10.50 6.37
CA ALA A 199 -12.39 -10.99 6.97
C ALA A 199 -13.61 -11.00 6.02
N THR A 200 -13.73 -10.04 5.10
CA THR A 200 -14.93 -9.90 4.25
C THR A 200 -14.81 -10.47 2.85
N ALA A 201 -13.61 -10.49 2.26
CA ALA A 201 -13.40 -10.87 0.86
C ALA A 201 -12.56 -12.14 0.66
N VAL A 202 -11.55 -12.36 1.52
CA VAL A 202 -10.59 -13.46 1.34
C VAL A 202 -11.02 -14.70 2.13
N VAL A 203 -11.15 -14.59 3.46
CA VAL A 203 -11.47 -15.71 4.35
C VAL A 203 -12.77 -16.43 3.96
N PRO A 204 -13.87 -15.76 3.59
CA PRO A 204 -15.09 -16.45 3.13
C PRO A 204 -14.95 -17.21 1.81
N LYS A 205 -13.85 -17.00 1.07
CA LYS A 205 -13.53 -17.69 -0.20
C LYS A 205 -12.38 -18.69 -0.06
N LEU A 206 -11.76 -18.84 1.11
CA LEU A 206 -10.75 -19.87 1.35
C LEU A 206 -11.43 -21.25 1.41
N PRO A 207 -10.89 -22.30 0.75
CA PRO A 207 -11.47 -23.64 0.79
C PRO A 207 -11.57 -24.21 2.21
N THR A 208 -10.59 -23.90 3.06
CA THR A 208 -10.57 -24.19 4.50
C THR A 208 -9.82 -23.09 5.25
N GLU A 209 -10.05 -22.95 6.56
CA GLU A 209 -9.29 -21.98 7.38
C GLU A 209 -7.78 -22.24 7.36
N ALA A 210 -7.38 -23.51 7.21
CA ALA A 210 -6.01 -24.03 7.31
C ALA A 210 -5.19 -23.94 6.01
N PHE A 211 -5.67 -23.22 5.01
CA PHE A 211 -5.09 -23.22 3.67
C PHE A 211 -3.93 -22.20 3.52
N PRO A 212 -2.83 -22.50 2.80
CA PRO A 212 -1.77 -21.52 2.50
C PRO A 212 -2.32 -20.31 1.74
N LEU A 213 -1.88 -19.10 2.11
CA LEU A 213 -2.36 -17.84 1.52
C LEU A 213 -1.18 -17.01 1.04
N ARG A 214 -1.15 -16.67 -0.25
CA ARG A 214 -0.18 -15.74 -0.84
C ARG A 214 -0.90 -14.47 -1.28
N VAL A 215 -0.38 -13.31 -0.92
CA VAL A 215 -0.95 -12.00 -1.30
C VAL A 215 0.01 -11.23 -2.20
N ASP A 216 -0.34 -11.12 -3.48
CA ASP A 216 0.48 -10.46 -4.50
C ASP A 216 -0.02 -9.02 -4.71
N VAL A 217 0.75 -8.03 -4.25
CA VAL A 217 0.33 -6.62 -4.17
C VAL A 217 0.91 -5.80 -5.33
N PHE A 218 0.02 -5.30 -6.19
CA PHE A 218 0.32 -4.44 -7.32
C PHE A 218 0.13 -2.98 -6.92
N ALA A 219 1.23 -2.24 -6.87
CA ALA A 219 1.23 -0.80 -6.64
C ALA A 219 2.50 -0.17 -7.21
N SER A 220 2.54 1.15 -7.21
CA SER A 220 3.72 1.89 -7.67
C SER A 220 4.91 1.65 -6.77
N ASP A 221 6.09 1.59 -7.34
CA ASP A 221 7.37 1.29 -6.69
C ASP A 221 7.60 2.11 -5.41
N TYR A 222 7.30 3.42 -5.42
CA TYR A 222 7.43 4.27 -4.22
C TYR A 222 6.43 3.90 -3.11
N GLN A 223 5.22 3.47 -3.47
CA GLN A 223 4.21 3.01 -2.51
C GLN A 223 4.59 1.65 -1.90
N LEU A 224 5.21 0.77 -2.69
CA LEU A 224 5.70 -0.52 -2.18
C LEU A 224 6.92 -0.34 -1.28
N ARG A 225 7.88 0.51 -1.66
CA ARG A 225 9.00 0.91 -0.77
C ARG A 225 8.50 1.46 0.56
N ARG A 226 7.46 2.28 0.55
CA ARG A 226 6.78 2.78 1.76
C ARG A 226 6.18 1.65 2.60
N LEU A 227 5.43 0.72 2.00
CA LEU A 227 4.82 -0.40 2.73
C LEU A 227 5.86 -1.34 3.34
N ASP A 228 6.92 -1.61 2.60
CA ASP A 228 8.06 -2.41 3.04
C ASP A 228 8.86 -1.73 4.17
N LYS A 229 9.16 -0.43 4.06
CA LYS A 229 9.80 0.34 5.15
C LYS A 229 8.94 0.33 6.43
N VAL A 230 7.62 0.52 6.32
CA VAL A 230 6.70 0.41 7.47
C VAL A 230 6.69 -0.99 8.06
N TRP A 231 6.75 -2.05 7.23
CA TRP A 231 6.89 -3.43 7.68
C TRP A 231 8.21 -3.68 8.43
N ARG A 232 9.34 -3.22 7.89
CA ARG A 232 10.66 -3.43 8.49
C ARG A 232 10.87 -2.65 9.79
N VAL A 233 10.43 -1.39 9.85
CA VAL A 233 10.70 -0.49 10.98
C VAL A 233 9.60 -0.54 12.05
N THR A 234 8.33 -0.64 11.66
CA THR A 234 7.19 -0.69 12.60
C THR A 234 6.18 -1.78 12.17
N PRO A 235 6.56 -3.08 12.24
CA PRO A 235 5.75 -4.19 11.73
C PRO A 235 4.33 -4.23 12.30
N ARG A 236 4.14 -3.73 13.53
CA ARG A 236 2.83 -3.64 14.19
C ARG A 236 1.84 -2.69 13.52
N LEU A 237 2.32 -1.63 12.86
CA LEU A 237 1.52 -0.64 12.12
C LEU A 237 1.33 -1.01 10.63
N SER A 238 2.08 -2.00 10.15
CA SER A 238 2.09 -2.39 8.73
C SER A 238 0.75 -2.93 8.25
N LEU A 239 0.46 -2.64 6.98
CA LEU A 239 -0.62 -3.28 6.21
C LEU A 239 -0.54 -4.81 6.28
N PHE A 240 0.65 -5.39 6.35
CA PHE A 240 0.89 -6.84 6.37
C PHE A 240 0.83 -7.47 7.76
N ALA A 241 0.69 -6.68 8.83
CA ALA A 241 0.56 -7.20 10.19
C ALA A 241 -0.54 -8.28 10.34
N PRO A 242 -1.75 -8.17 9.75
CA PRO A 242 -2.77 -9.21 9.85
C PRO A 242 -2.39 -10.52 9.14
N LEU A 243 -1.54 -10.47 8.10
CA LEU A 243 -1.03 -11.65 7.40
C LEU A 243 -0.01 -12.40 8.29
N SER A 244 0.92 -11.66 8.89
CA SER A 244 1.84 -12.20 9.91
C SER A 244 1.07 -12.77 11.12
N ASP A 245 0.04 -12.07 11.59
CA ASP A 245 -0.79 -12.50 12.71
C ASP A 245 -1.57 -13.78 12.38
N ARG A 246 -2.02 -13.97 11.12
CA ARG A 246 -2.59 -15.24 10.64
C ARG A 246 -1.55 -16.35 10.67
N SER A 247 -0.35 -16.11 10.13
CA SER A 247 0.67 -17.15 10.03
C SER A 247 1.14 -17.69 11.39
N LYS A 248 1.22 -16.80 12.39
CA LYS A 248 1.57 -17.17 13.79
C LYS A 248 0.48 -17.95 14.51
N ARG A 249 -0.76 -17.95 14.02
CA ARG A 249 -1.89 -18.67 14.63
C ARG A 249 -1.98 -20.08 14.04
N ALA A 250 -1.11 -20.97 14.49
CA ALA A 250 -1.34 -22.41 14.33
C ALA A 250 -2.64 -22.79 15.09
N PRO A 251 -3.62 -23.47 14.45
CA PRO A 251 -4.77 -24.00 15.15
C PRO A 251 -4.34 -24.98 16.24
N ARG A 252 -4.96 -24.92 17.43
CA ARG A 252 -4.63 -25.83 18.54
C ARG A 252 -4.88 -27.29 18.10
N GLY A 253 -3.79 -28.04 17.90
CA GLY A 253 -3.83 -29.43 17.44
C GLY A 253 -3.38 -29.64 15.99
N GLN A 254 -3.03 -28.60 15.23
CA GLN A 254 -2.35 -28.74 13.93
C GLN A 254 -0.87 -28.41 14.07
N SER A 255 0.01 -29.35 13.69
CA SER A 255 1.47 -29.19 13.80
C SER A 255 2.09 -28.24 12.77
N ARG A 256 1.36 -27.86 11.72
CA ARG A 256 1.85 -26.96 10.66
C ARG A 256 1.22 -25.59 10.82
N ALA A 257 2.06 -24.57 10.99
CA ALA A 257 1.62 -23.18 10.96
C ALA A 257 1.09 -22.82 9.57
N LEU A 258 0.11 -21.91 9.52
CA LEU A 258 -0.51 -21.52 8.25
C LEU A 258 0.45 -20.62 7.48
N GLU A 259 1.07 -21.15 6.44
CA GLU A 259 1.96 -20.35 5.61
C GLU A 259 1.16 -19.20 4.98
N THR A 260 1.56 -17.97 5.33
CA THR A 260 0.94 -16.75 4.79
C THR A 260 2.05 -15.83 4.32
N THR A 261 2.21 -15.72 3.00
CA THR A 261 3.27 -14.96 2.33
C THR A 261 2.69 -13.79 1.55
N TRP A 262 3.54 -12.85 1.15
CA TRP A 262 3.14 -11.77 0.25
C TRP A 262 4.28 -11.38 -0.68
N THR A 263 3.93 -11.00 -1.90
CA THR A 263 4.85 -10.53 -2.94
C THR A 263 4.51 -9.09 -3.28
N LEU A 264 5.52 -8.25 -3.47
CA LEU A 264 5.34 -6.87 -3.91
C LEU A 264 5.68 -6.78 -5.40
N HIS A 265 4.73 -6.40 -6.24
CA HIS A 265 4.90 -6.29 -7.68
C HIS A 265 5.08 -4.81 -8.07
N PRO A 266 6.34 -4.31 -8.16
CA PRO A 266 6.62 -2.90 -8.41
C PRO A 266 6.20 -2.50 -9.82
N VAL A 267 5.16 -1.67 -9.87
CA VAL A 267 4.80 -0.93 -11.07
C VAL A 267 5.70 0.28 -11.10
N GLY A 268 6.47 0.47 -12.18
CA GLY A 268 7.22 1.70 -12.35
C GLY A 268 6.24 2.87 -12.33
N TYR A 269 6.38 3.79 -11.37
CA TYR A 269 5.71 5.08 -11.45
C TYR A 269 6.03 5.70 -12.82
N PRO A 270 5.16 6.54 -13.42
CA PRO A 270 5.41 7.06 -14.76
C PRO A 270 6.13 8.43 -14.84
N PRO A 271 7.17 8.80 -14.05
CA PRO A 271 8.03 9.91 -14.42
C PRO A 271 8.59 9.72 -15.82
N ARG A 272 8.91 8.49 -16.24
CA ARG A 272 9.50 8.21 -17.57
C ARG A 272 8.55 8.51 -18.74
N LEU A 273 7.24 8.41 -18.55
CA LEU A 273 6.25 8.83 -19.57
C LEU A 273 6.13 10.36 -19.61
N LEU A 274 6.39 11.03 -18.48
CA LEU A 274 6.46 12.48 -18.34
C LEU A 274 7.88 13.05 -18.47
N ALA A 275 8.87 12.22 -18.84
CA ALA A 275 10.29 12.58 -18.91
C ALA A 275 10.90 12.06 -20.21
N ASN A 276 10.25 12.41 -21.33
CA ASN A 276 11.00 12.72 -22.54
C ASN A 276 11.92 13.92 -22.26
N GLU A 277 13.01 14.07 -23.02
CA GLU A 277 14.02 15.13 -22.82
C GLU A 277 13.40 16.54 -22.82
N THR A 278 12.25 16.69 -23.50
CA THR A 278 11.42 17.89 -23.57
C THR A 278 10.67 18.25 -22.29
N ASN A 279 10.50 17.34 -21.31
CA ASN A 279 9.69 17.56 -20.12
C ASN A 279 10.46 17.34 -18.80
N ALA A 280 11.58 18.05 -18.65
CA ALA A 280 12.31 18.15 -17.39
C ALA A 280 11.44 18.69 -16.21
N ALA A 281 10.33 19.40 -16.51
CA ALA A 281 9.36 19.86 -15.52
C ALA A 281 8.62 18.69 -14.84
N GLY A 282 8.01 17.81 -15.63
CA GLY A 282 7.34 16.60 -15.13
C GLY A 282 8.30 15.67 -14.39
N ALA A 283 9.53 15.54 -14.89
CA ALA A 283 10.60 14.80 -14.22
C ALA A 283 10.95 15.37 -12.83
N PHE A 284 11.02 16.70 -12.70
CA PHE A 284 11.25 17.38 -11.41
C PHE A 284 10.09 17.16 -10.43
N LEU A 285 8.85 17.44 -10.86
CA LEU A 285 7.67 17.31 -10.01
C LEU A 285 7.50 15.87 -9.51
N ALA A 286 7.68 14.89 -10.39
CA ALA A 286 7.57 13.49 -10.03
C ALA A 286 8.69 13.03 -9.06
N LYS A 287 9.92 13.51 -9.22
CA LYS A 287 11.02 13.27 -8.25
C LYS A 287 10.69 13.88 -6.88
N ALA A 288 10.25 15.14 -6.85
CA ALA A 288 9.87 15.81 -5.61
C ALA A 288 8.69 15.11 -4.92
N ASN A 289 7.68 14.65 -5.68
CA ASN A 289 6.55 13.90 -5.15
C ASN A 289 6.98 12.57 -4.49
N VAL A 290 7.95 11.85 -5.08
CA VAL A 290 8.52 10.63 -4.48
C VAL A 290 9.27 10.93 -3.17
N VAL A 291 10.04 12.03 -3.11
CA VAL A 291 10.71 12.47 -1.87
C VAL A 291 9.71 12.90 -0.79
N VAL A 292 8.57 13.45 -1.18
CA VAL A 292 7.50 13.83 -0.24
C VAL A 292 6.73 12.60 0.25
N ASP A 293 6.44 11.61 -0.60
CA ASP A 293 5.72 10.41 -0.17
C ASP A 293 6.57 9.46 0.69
N SER A 294 7.91 9.54 0.64
CA SER A 294 8.79 8.83 1.58
C SER A 294 8.66 9.32 3.03
N LEU A 295 7.96 10.43 3.30
CA LEU A 295 7.59 10.90 4.64
C LEU A 295 6.27 10.32 5.17
N VAL A 296 5.52 9.57 4.38
CA VAL A 296 4.27 8.95 4.83
C VAL A 296 4.49 7.87 5.92
N PRO A 297 5.58 7.07 5.96
CA PRO A 297 5.93 6.24 7.11
C PRO A 297 6.06 7.04 8.42
N LEU A 298 6.73 8.19 8.38
CA LEU A 298 6.83 9.08 9.54
C LEU A 298 5.45 9.60 9.96
N LEU A 299 4.57 9.94 9.01
CA LEU A 299 3.19 10.34 9.33
C LEU A 299 2.43 9.23 10.07
N ILE A 300 2.53 7.99 9.60
CA ILE A 300 1.91 6.82 10.25
C ILE A 300 2.47 6.61 11.65
N ASN A 301 3.79 6.72 11.83
CA ASN A 301 4.43 6.57 13.13
C ASN A 301 4.09 7.71 14.09
N LEU A 302 4.07 8.98 13.66
CA LEU A 302 3.66 10.12 14.49
C LEU A 302 2.19 10.01 14.93
N HIS A 303 1.30 9.49 14.09
CA HIS A 303 -0.07 9.16 14.50
C HIS A 303 -0.09 8.13 15.65
N ALA A 304 0.67 7.04 15.52
CA ALA A 304 0.78 6.02 16.56
C ALA A 304 1.43 6.56 17.85
N VAL A 305 2.45 7.42 17.76
CA VAL A 305 3.09 8.09 18.91
C VAL A 305 2.11 9.00 19.65
N VAL A 306 1.33 9.82 18.92
CA VAL A 306 0.28 10.67 19.52
C VAL A 306 -0.80 9.84 20.21
N ASN A 307 -1.11 8.64 19.68
CA ASN A 307 -2.05 7.70 20.28
C ASN A 307 -1.46 6.83 21.41
N LYS A 308 -0.13 6.92 21.67
CA LYS A 308 0.62 6.07 22.63
C LYS A 308 0.68 4.58 22.22
N GLU A 309 0.60 4.29 20.94
CA GLU A 309 0.66 2.94 20.37
C GLU A 309 2.10 2.51 20.04
N GLU A 310 2.97 3.46 19.68
CA GLU A 310 4.38 3.24 19.30
C GLU A 310 5.29 4.39 19.76
N PHE A 311 6.60 4.22 19.61
CA PHE A 311 7.61 5.27 19.80
C PHE A 311 8.10 5.83 18.46
N LEU A 312 8.74 7.02 18.48
CA LEU A 312 9.39 7.57 17.28
C LEU A 312 10.57 6.67 16.88
N ALA A 313 10.49 6.04 15.71
CA ALA A 313 11.61 5.28 15.18
C ALA A 313 12.66 6.22 14.57
N ARG A 314 13.94 6.01 14.89
CA ARG A 314 15.05 6.86 14.44
C ARG A 314 15.14 6.92 12.91
N ASP A 315 14.98 5.78 12.24
CA ASP A 315 14.85 5.67 10.79
C ASP A 315 13.97 6.75 10.16
N TYR A 316 12.79 7.00 10.72
CA TYR A 316 11.83 7.96 10.16
C TYR A 316 12.23 9.41 10.42
N TYR A 317 13.06 9.67 11.43
CA TYR A 317 13.69 10.99 11.63
C TYR A 317 14.85 11.19 10.64
N ASP A 318 15.66 10.15 10.40
CA ASP A 318 16.74 10.23 9.43
C ASP A 318 16.17 10.40 7.99
N ASP A 319 15.08 9.71 7.65
CA ASP A 319 14.29 9.91 6.41
C ASP A 319 13.74 11.36 6.28
N LEU A 320 13.38 12.01 7.40
CA LEU A 320 12.92 13.42 7.42
C LEU A 320 14.06 14.39 7.08
N VAL A 321 15.23 14.19 7.66
CA VAL A 321 16.42 15.02 7.39
C VAL A 321 16.82 14.89 5.93
N ASP A 322 16.90 13.67 5.41
CA ASP A 322 17.22 13.37 4.00
C ASP A 322 16.20 13.98 3.04
N ALA A 323 14.90 13.78 3.25
CA ALA A 323 13.86 14.34 2.39
C ALA A 323 13.85 15.88 2.39
N ARG A 324 14.05 16.52 3.55
CA ARG A 324 14.19 17.99 3.63
C ARG A 324 15.39 18.47 2.81
N ASN A 325 16.55 17.84 2.99
CA ASN A 325 17.77 18.24 2.29
C ASN A 325 17.60 18.06 0.78
N ARG A 326 17.08 16.92 0.31
CA ARG A 326 16.81 16.67 -1.12
C ARG A 326 15.83 17.67 -1.72
N LEU A 327 14.81 18.10 -0.99
CA LEU A 327 13.90 19.15 -1.45
C LEU A 327 14.56 20.53 -1.48
N ALA A 328 15.44 20.84 -0.51
CA ALA A 328 16.22 22.08 -0.51
C ALA A 328 17.25 22.11 -1.64
N ASP A 329 17.95 21.00 -1.92
CA ASP A 329 18.88 20.87 -3.04
C ASP A 329 18.14 20.96 -4.39
N ALA A 330 16.97 20.31 -4.49
CA ALA A 330 16.10 20.41 -5.65
C ALA A 330 15.63 21.86 -5.88
N LEU A 331 15.35 22.62 -4.83
CA LEU A 331 15.04 24.06 -4.89
C LEU A 331 16.26 24.91 -5.29
N ALA A 332 17.43 24.66 -4.72
CA ALA A 332 18.65 25.40 -5.07
C ALA A 332 19.05 25.24 -6.55
N LEU A 333 18.73 24.10 -7.17
CA LEU A 333 18.87 23.88 -8.62
C LEU A 333 17.90 24.72 -9.47
N VAL A 334 16.81 25.22 -8.89
CA VAL A 334 15.87 26.18 -9.52
C VAL A 334 16.46 27.59 -9.54
N ASP A 335 17.13 27.99 -8.46
CA ASP A 335 17.67 29.33 -8.28
C ASP A 335 19.03 29.55 -8.97
N SER A 336 19.69 28.47 -9.38
CA SER A 336 20.90 28.49 -10.20
C SER A 336 20.70 29.29 -11.52
N PRO A 337 21.72 30.01 -12.03
CA PRO A 337 21.66 30.62 -13.37
C PRO A 337 21.50 29.60 -14.51
N MET A 338 21.72 28.31 -14.25
CA MET A 338 21.34 27.23 -15.17
C MET A 338 19.85 26.83 -15.05
N ARG A 339 19.01 27.65 -14.37
CA ARG A 339 17.57 27.46 -14.11
C ARG A 339 16.92 26.76 -15.29
N PRO A 340 16.66 25.45 -15.19
CA PRO A 340 16.19 24.71 -16.34
C PRO A 340 14.84 25.30 -16.72
N ALA A 341 14.60 25.40 -18.03
CA ALA A 341 13.32 25.86 -18.56
C ALA A 341 12.15 25.12 -17.89
N ALA A 342 12.37 23.88 -17.43
CA ALA A 342 11.56 23.09 -16.51
C ALA A 342 10.71 23.85 -15.49
N LEU A 343 11.23 24.75 -14.64
CA LEU A 343 10.40 25.40 -13.62
C LEU A 343 9.70 26.67 -14.07
N LYS A 344 10.29 27.42 -15.02
CA LYS A 344 9.49 28.40 -15.78
C LYS A 344 8.36 27.67 -16.51
N LEU A 345 8.60 26.48 -17.05
CA LEU A 345 7.60 25.65 -17.73
C LEU A 345 6.58 25.03 -16.78
N ALA A 346 6.92 24.60 -15.56
CA ALA A 346 5.92 24.09 -14.61
C ALA A 346 4.90 25.20 -14.25
N THR A 347 5.40 26.40 -13.97
CA THR A 347 4.56 27.56 -13.64
C THR A 347 3.87 28.16 -14.88
N MET A 348 4.47 28.10 -16.07
CA MET A 348 3.89 28.67 -17.32
C MET A 348 3.08 27.67 -18.17
N ALA A 349 3.24 26.36 -17.99
CA ALA A 349 2.43 25.33 -18.67
C ALA A 349 1.11 25.07 -17.90
N THR A 350 1.05 25.42 -16.63
CA THR A 350 -0.19 25.47 -15.85
C THR A 350 -0.89 26.84 -15.97
N LEU A 351 -0.13 27.94 -16.09
CA LEU A 351 -0.66 29.30 -16.22
C LEU A 351 -0.03 30.06 -17.40
N GLY A 352 -0.81 30.35 -18.44
CA GLY A 352 -0.34 31.18 -19.56
C GLY A 352 0.04 32.61 -19.10
N PRO A 353 0.80 33.40 -19.89
CA PRO A 353 1.34 34.70 -19.46
C PRO A 353 0.30 35.68 -18.88
N LYS A 354 -0.94 35.67 -19.41
CA LYS A 354 -2.05 36.46 -18.88
C LYS A 354 -2.54 35.98 -17.51
N GLN A 355 -2.53 34.67 -17.27
CA GLN A 355 -2.91 34.07 -15.98
C GLN A 355 -1.82 34.30 -14.94
N LEU A 356 -0.53 34.27 -15.33
CA LEU A 356 0.58 34.66 -14.45
C LEU A 356 0.50 36.14 -14.06
N ALA A 357 0.19 37.04 -15.01
CA ALA A 357 -0.06 38.45 -14.70
C ALA A 357 -1.31 38.66 -13.83
N ALA A 358 -2.37 37.88 -14.03
CA ALA A 358 -3.56 37.91 -13.18
C ALA A 358 -3.29 37.37 -11.77
N HIS A 359 -2.39 36.37 -11.64
CA HIS A 359 -1.94 35.81 -10.37
C HIS A 359 -1.24 36.86 -9.51
N PHE A 360 -0.23 37.55 -10.05
CA PHE A 360 0.45 38.64 -9.33
C PHE A 360 -0.46 39.83 -8.97
N ASN A 361 -1.59 40.01 -9.66
CA ASN A 361 -2.57 41.06 -9.37
C ASN A 361 -3.71 40.58 -8.44
N ASN A 362 -3.75 39.30 -8.06
CA ASN A 362 -4.82 38.73 -7.24
C ASN A 362 -4.23 38.12 -5.96
N ALA A 363 -4.47 38.78 -4.81
CA ALA A 363 -3.99 38.31 -3.51
C ALA A 363 -4.57 36.94 -3.09
N ASP A 364 -5.68 36.50 -3.68
CA ASP A 364 -6.30 35.20 -3.45
C ASP A 364 -5.83 34.11 -4.44
N ALA A 365 -4.84 34.40 -5.29
CA ALA A 365 -4.32 33.42 -6.23
C ALA A 365 -3.61 32.24 -5.51
N PRO A 366 -3.77 31.00 -5.99
CA PRO A 366 -3.13 29.84 -5.36
C PRO A 366 -1.61 29.95 -5.49
N PRO A 367 -0.83 29.74 -4.41
CA PRO A 367 0.60 30.01 -4.38
C PRO A 367 1.36 29.22 -5.45
N LEU A 368 2.47 29.80 -5.93
CA LEU A 368 3.29 29.16 -6.97
C LEU A 368 3.96 27.89 -6.44
N ILE A 369 4.42 27.02 -7.36
CA ILE A 369 4.98 25.69 -7.00
C ILE A 369 6.25 25.84 -6.17
N ASP A 370 7.12 26.79 -6.52
CA ASP A 370 8.32 27.17 -5.78
C ASP A 370 7.99 27.73 -4.38
N GLU A 371 7.10 28.72 -4.28
CA GLU A 371 6.62 29.27 -3.00
C GLU A 371 6.00 28.19 -2.07
N SER A 372 5.37 27.18 -2.67
CA SER A 372 4.78 26.04 -1.97
C SER A 372 5.84 25.07 -1.46
N LEU A 373 6.83 24.77 -2.29
CA LEU A 373 7.96 23.93 -1.91
C LEU A 373 8.86 24.59 -0.84
N GLU A 374 9.11 25.90 -0.93
CA GLU A 374 9.81 26.63 0.12
C GLU A 374 9.10 26.54 1.47
N ARG A 375 7.77 26.73 1.48
CA ARG A 375 6.95 26.59 2.70
C ARG A 375 6.99 25.17 3.24
N VAL A 376 6.99 24.16 2.38
CA VAL A 376 7.19 22.75 2.76
C VAL A 376 8.56 22.54 3.41
N VAL A 377 9.66 22.95 2.76
CA VAL A 377 11.03 22.81 3.30
C VAL A 377 11.17 23.53 4.65
N ARG A 378 10.58 24.72 4.80
CA ARG A 378 10.53 25.47 6.07
C ARG A 378 9.84 24.66 7.16
N TRP A 379 8.63 24.15 6.93
CA TRP A 379 7.90 23.35 7.92
C TRP A 379 8.57 22.01 8.23
N LEU A 380 9.25 21.38 7.26
CA LEU A 380 10.08 20.19 7.53
C LEU A 380 11.31 20.55 8.38
N GLY A 381 11.91 21.73 8.20
CA GLY A 381 12.98 22.25 9.04
C GLY A 381 12.54 22.66 10.46
N ASP A 382 11.31 23.12 10.63
CA ASP A 382 10.69 23.34 11.94
C ASP A 382 10.36 22.01 12.63
N LEU A 383 9.79 21.05 11.88
CA LEU A 383 9.50 19.69 12.33
C LEU A 383 10.76 18.94 12.78
N GLU A 384 11.86 19.04 12.02
CA GLU A 384 13.13 18.41 12.41
C GLU A 384 13.65 18.99 13.73
N ARG A 385 13.62 20.33 13.89
CA ARG A 385 14.02 20.99 15.14
C ARG A 385 13.18 20.52 16.33
N LEU A 386 11.88 20.36 16.13
CA LEU A 386 10.96 19.86 17.15
C LEU A 386 11.20 18.38 17.50
N LEU A 387 11.44 17.51 16.50
CA LEU A 387 11.63 16.07 16.72
C LEU A 387 13.05 15.68 17.18
N ARG A 388 14.05 16.54 16.95
CA ARG A 388 15.46 16.30 17.24
C ARG A 388 15.75 15.80 18.66
N PRO A 389 15.17 16.34 19.75
CA PRO A 389 15.50 15.90 21.11
C PRO A 389 15.10 14.44 21.38
N ALA A 390 13.89 14.05 20.95
CA ALA A 390 13.39 12.69 21.06
C ALA A 390 14.18 11.72 20.16
N ALA A 391 14.44 12.10 18.90
CA ALA A 391 15.18 11.26 17.95
C ALA A 391 16.63 10.99 18.41
N LYS A 392 17.29 12.00 19.00
CA LYS A 392 18.64 11.87 19.57
C LYS A 392 18.66 11.31 21.00
N ARG A 393 17.49 11.05 21.61
CA ARG A 393 17.33 10.61 23.00
C ARG A 393 17.98 11.57 24.02
N THR A 394 18.07 12.86 23.69
CA THR A 394 18.61 13.88 24.59
C THR A 394 17.54 14.46 25.52
N ASP A 395 16.28 14.44 25.09
CA ASP A 395 15.13 14.86 25.89
C ASP A 395 13.84 14.17 25.42
N SER A 396 12.79 14.22 26.24
CA SER A 396 11.44 13.78 25.92
C SER A 396 10.58 14.94 25.42
N LEU A 397 9.72 14.67 24.43
CA LEU A 397 8.75 15.65 23.94
C LEU A 397 7.41 15.53 24.66
N SER A 398 6.77 16.65 24.94
CA SER A 398 5.46 16.66 25.59
C SER A 398 4.37 16.12 24.66
N SER A 399 3.21 15.76 25.24
CA SER A 399 2.05 15.35 24.44
C SER A 399 1.51 16.47 23.54
N GLU A 400 1.82 17.74 23.83
CA GLU A 400 1.49 18.86 22.95
C GLU A 400 2.46 18.95 21.76
N ASP A 401 3.76 18.82 22.00
CA ASP A 401 4.80 18.82 20.96
C ASP A 401 4.59 17.72 19.93
N TRP A 402 4.24 16.49 20.36
CA TRP A 402 3.91 15.41 19.42
C TRP A 402 2.71 15.74 18.51
N ARG A 403 1.69 16.43 19.05
CA ARG A 403 0.54 16.89 18.24
C ARG A 403 0.93 18.05 17.33
N ALA A 404 1.81 18.94 17.76
CA ALA A 404 2.34 20.03 16.92
C ALA A 404 3.17 19.46 15.75
N ALA A 405 4.06 18.51 16.03
CA ALA A 405 4.84 17.78 15.02
C ALA A 405 3.94 17.08 13.99
N LEU A 406 2.92 16.35 14.46
CA LEU A 406 1.95 15.70 13.58
C LEU A 406 1.20 16.71 12.69
N LYS A 407 0.75 17.84 13.25
CA LYS A 407 0.09 18.92 12.49
C LYS A 407 1.02 19.54 11.45
N LEU A 408 2.29 19.79 11.79
CA LEU A 408 3.29 20.33 10.86
C LEU A 408 3.53 19.38 9.68
N LEU A 409 3.72 18.08 9.95
CA LEU A 409 3.92 17.10 8.88
C LEU A 409 2.67 16.94 7.99
N GLN A 410 1.47 16.90 8.59
CA GLN A 410 0.22 16.88 7.82
C GLN A 410 0.03 18.12 6.95
N LYS A 411 0.49 19.29 7.39
CA LYS A 411 0.45 20.54 6.62
C LYS A 411 1.44 20.48 5.45
N ALA A 412 2.69 20.08 5.71
CA ALA A 412 3.72 19.91 4.69
C ALA A 412 3.32 18.91 3.61
N LEU A 413 2.85 17.71 4.00
CA LEU A 413 2.41 16.68 3.05
C LEU A 413 1.19 17.10 2.21
N ARG A 414 0.29 17.93 2.77
CA ARG A 414 -0.89 18.44 2.04
C ARG A 414 -0.50 19.48 1.00
N GLU A 415 0.30 20.46 1.41
CA GLU A 415 0.80 21.52 0.53
C GLU A 415 1.65 20.95 -0.60
N ALA A 416 2.61 20.07 -0.26
CA ALA A 416 3.45 19.40 -1.22
C ALA A 416 2.63 18.58 -2.22
N LYS A 417 1.63 17.81 -1.77
CA LYS A 417 0.75 17.06 -2.70
C LYS A 417 -0.09 17.96 -3.59
N ALA A 418 -0.56 19.11 -3.08
CA ALA A 418 -1.28 20.09 -3.91
C ALA A 418 -0.39 20.73 -4.99
N ALA A 419 0.90 20.95 -4.69
CA ALA A 419 1.86 21.55 -5.62
C ALA A 419 2.55 20.55 -6.58
N LEU A 420 2.60 19.26 -6.22
CA LEU A 420 3.44 18.26 -6.88
C LEU A 420 2.71 17.09 -7.56
N ASP A 421 1.41 16.82 -7.29
CA ASP A 421 0.73 15.64 -7.86
C ASP A 421 0.76 15.70 -9.40
N PRO A 422 1.61 14.89 -10.07
CA PRO A 422 1.84 15.01 -11.52
C PRO A 422 0.80 14.20 -12.31
N ASP A 423 -0.14 13.55 -11.61
CA ASP A 423 -1.06 12.56 -12.13
C ASP A 423 -2.30 13.24 -12.72
N LEU A 424 -2.07 14.02 -13.79
CA LEU A 424 -3.10 14.61 -14.64
C LEU A 424 -4.00 13.52 -15.24
N PRO A 425 -5.29 13.81 -15.51
CA PRO A 425 -6.20 12.82 -16.09
C PRO A 425 -5.76 12.41 -17.50
N LEU A 426 -5.76 11.10 -17.76
CA LEU A 426 -5.53 10.59 -19.11
C LEU A 426 -6.69 11.01 -20.03
N PRO A 427 -6.40 11.54 -21.24
CA PRO A 427 -7.37 11.58 -22.32
C PRO A 427 -7.63 10.14 -22.83
N ALA A 428 -8.83 9.89 -23.38
CA ALA A 428 -9.32 8.52 -23.62
C ALA A 428 -8.56 7.78 -24.74
N ASP A 429 -8.03 8.54 -25.70
CA ASP A 429 -7.13 8.10 -26.77
C ASP A 429 -5.79 7.54 -26.26
N ALA A 430 -5.31 8.02 -25.10
CA ALA A 430 -4.06 7.55 -24.49
C ALA A 430 -4.19 6.23 -23.70
N TRP A 431 -5.39 5.67 -23.53
CA TRP A 431 -5.63 4.51 -22.66
C TRP A 431 -5.01 3.19 -23.16
N GLY A 432 -4.84 3.03 -24.48
CA GLY A 432 -4.16 1.87 -25.07
C GLY A 432 -2.62 1.97 -25.02
N CYS A 433 -2.08 3.19 -25.10
CA CYS A 433 -0.64 3.44 -25.19
C CYS A 433 0.17 2.97 -23.97
N LEU A 434 -0.47 2.71 -22.83
CA LEU A 434 0.18 2.16 -21.63
C LEU A 434 0.40 0.64 -21.67
N VAL A 435 -0.35 -0.07 -22.51
CA VAL A 435 -0.31 -1.54 -22.66
C VAL A 435 0.89 -1.94 -23.53
N ASP A 436 1.15 -1.18 -24.59
CA ASP A 436 2.08 -1.54 -25.66
C ASP A 436 3.53 -1.12 -25.42
N ILE A 437 3.82 -0.32 -24.39
CA ILE A 437 5.21 -0.01 -24.02
C ILE A 437 5.82 -1.28 -23.40
N PRO A 438 6.80 -1.94 -24.05
CA PRO A 438 7.50 -3.05 -23.43
C PRO A 438 8.19 -2.54 -22.18
N ALA A 439 8.03 -3.24 -21.05
CA ALA A 439 8.67 -2.85 -19.81
C ALA A 439 10.20 -2.77 -20.04
N PRO A 440 10.84 -1.60 -19.90
CA PRO A 440 12.27 -1.50 -20.10
C PRO A 440 12.95 -2.38 -19.05
N TYR A 441 13.77 -3.33 -19.51
CA TYR A 441 14.41 -4.37 -18.72
C TYR A 441 14.86 -3.85 -17.34
N HIS A 442 14.33 -4.44 -16.27
CA HIS A 442 14.53 -3.98 -14.89
C HIS A 442 15.95 -4.19 -14.33
N ALA A 443 16.88 -4.72 -15.13
CA ALA A 443 18.18 -5.22 -14.68
C ALA A 443 19.08 -4.20 -13.96
N ASN A 444 19.11 -2.93 -14.39
CA ASN A 444 20.22 -2.02 -14.04
C ASN A 444 19.88 -0.92 -13.01
N VAL A 445 18.74 -1.02 -12.29
CA VAL A 445 18.31 0.02 -11.32
C VAL A 445 18.58 -0.36 -9.86
N VAL A 446 18.76 -1.65 -9.54
CA VAL A 446 19.08 -2.09 -8.18
C VAL A 446 20.56 -1.79 -7.84
N ASP A 447 21.48 -2.13 -8.73
CA ASP A 447 22.93 -1.97 -8.55
C ASP A 447 23.38 -0.52 -8.29
N ASN A 448 22.66 0.46 -8.85
CA ASN A 448 22.95 1.89 -8.67
C ASN A 448 22.47 2.48 -7.34
N VAL A 449 21.80 1.71 -6.48
CA VAL A 449 21.40 2.15 -5.13
C VAL A 449 22.25 1.47 -4.06
N GLU A 450 22.59 0.19 -4.22
CA GLU A 450 23.50 -0.50 -3.28
C GLU A 450 24.95 0.01 -3.39
N SER A 451 25.39 0.43 -4.59
CA SER A 451 26.72 1.06 -4.79
C SER A 451 26.91 2.42 -4.08
N PHE A 452 25.85 3.06 -3.61
CA PHE A 452 25.92 4.27 -2.79
C PHE A 452 25.85 4.03 -1.28
N ALA A 453 25.43 2.83 -0.84
CA ALA A 453 25.39 2.48 0.59
C ALA A 453 26.78 2.15 1.17
N ASN A 454 27.74 1.76 0.32
CA ASN A 454 29.10 1.35 0.70
C ASN A 454 30.18 2.38 0.31
N ARG A 455 30.03 3.63 0.74
CA ARG A 455 31.12 4.63 0.73
C ARG A 455 31.30 5.26 2.10
N ASN A 456 32.17 4.66 2.93
CA ASN A 456 32.83 5.30 4.07
C ASN A 456 34.00 4.42 4.59
N ALA A 457 35.07 4.36 3.80
CA ALA A 457 36.45 4.17 4.25
C ALA A 457 37.34 4.68 3.10
N ASP A 458 38.43 5.36 3.44
CA ASP A 458 39.42 5.93 2.52
C ASP A 458 38.87 6.97 1.52
N GLY A 459 39.11 8.23 1.85
CA GLY A 459 38.70 9.36 1.02
C GLY A 459 39.73 9.66 -0.06
N ASP A 460 39.29 9.61 -1.33
CA ASP A 460 39.95 10.29 -2.44
C ASP A 460 38.90 11.06 -3.26
N VAL A 461 39.23 12.31 -3.61
CA VAL A 461 38.37 13.21 -4.36
C VAL A 461 38.86 13.26 -5.80
N LEU A 462 38.04 12.80 -6.75
CA LEU A 462 38.28 13.00 -8.19
C LEU A 462 37.10 13.74 -8.85
N PRO A 463 37.38 14.65 -9.82
CA PRO A 463 36.40 15.60 -10.31
C PRO A 463 35.43 15.01 -11.35
N LEU A 464 34.14 15.28 -11.18
CA LEU A 464 33.07 14.94 -12.13
C LEU A 464 32.82 16.09 -13.12
N LEU A 465 33.46 16.06 -14.30
CA LEU A 465 32.98 16.79 -15.49
C LEU A 465 33.38 16.07 -16.79
N ALA A 466 32.43 15.36 -17.39
CA ALA A 466 32.45 14.99 -18.81
C ALA A 466 31.00 14.93 -19.34
N PRO A 467 30.71 15.50 -20.53
CA PRO A 467 29.34 15.59 -21.04
C PRO A 467 28.88 14.29 -21.72
N TRP A 468 27.59 13.99 -21.61
CA TRP A 468 26.95 12.88 -22.33
C TRP A 468 26.79 13.25 -23.81
N GLN A 469 27.43 12.49 -24.69
CA GLN A 469 27.13 12.46 -26.12
C GLN A 469 26.91 11.02 -26.56
N HIS A 470 25.72 10.70 -27.05
CA HIS A 470 25.48 9.48 -27.82
C HIS A 470 24.66 9.80 -29.06
N HIS A 471 25.26 9.53 -30.22
CA HIS A 471 24.51 9.35 -31.47
C HIS A 471 23.71 8.05 -31.40
N THR A 472 22.45 8.09 -31.85
CA THR A 472 21.84 6.94 -32.54
C THR A 472 21.03 7.40 -33.75
N ASN A 473 20.99 6.53 -34.75
CA ASN A 473 20.56 6.81 -36.12
C ASN A 473 19.07 6.51 -36.32
N ASN A 474 18.44 7.17 -37.30
CA ASN A 474 17.01 7.06 -37.57
C ASN A 474 16.74 6.07 -38.71
N ASN A 475 15.86 5.08 -38.51
CA ASN A 475 14.92 4.64 -39.57
C ASN A 475 13.83 3.67 -39.11
N ASN A 476 12.74 3.63 -39.92
CA ASN A 476 11.57 2.76 -39.87
C ASN A 476 10.59 2.94 -38.69
N ASN A 477 9.55 3.76 -38.90
CA ASN A 477 8.34 3.72 -38.07
C ASN A 477 7.04 4.10 -38.80
N ASN A 478 6.70 3.40 -39.90
CA ASN A 478 5.47 3.65 -40.68
C ASN A 478 4.26 2.75 -40.31
N ASN A 479 4.44 1.67 -39.55
CA ASN A 479 3.34 0.74 -39.25
C ASN A 479 2.45 1.15 -38.07
N HIS A 480 2.93 1.98 -37.13
CA HIS A 480 2.16 2.37 -35.95
C HIS A 480 1.04 3.38 -36.24
N VAL A 481 1.16 4.20 -37.28
CA VAL A 481 0.18 5.26 -37.61
C VAL A 481 -1.15 4.67 -38.11
N VAL A 482 -1.10 3.55 -38.86
CA VAL A 482 -2.28 2.92 -39.46
C VAL A 482 -3.19 2.29 -38.41
N VAL A 483 -2.63 1.70 -37.35
CA VAL A 483 -3.39 1.06 -36.27
C VAL A 483 -4.14 2.11 -35.45
N ALA A 484 -3.47 3.19 -35.05
CA ALA A 484 -4.08 4.29 -34.29
C ALA A 484 -5.30 4.91 -35.01
N ALA A 485 -5.19 5.13 -36.33
CA ALA A 485 -6.28 5.69 -37.14
C ALA A 485 -7.53 4.78 -37.19
N ALA A 486 -7.35 3.45 -37.16
CA ALA A 486 -8.46 2.49 -37.15
C ALA A 486 -9.22 2.50 -35.80
N PHE A 487 -8.50 2.68 -34.68
CA PHE A 487 -9.12 2.80 -33.35
C PHE A 487 -9.90 4.11 -33.18
N GLN A 488 -9.37 5.24 -33.67
CA GLN A 488 -10.04 6.55 -33.62
C GLN A 488 -11.46 6.49 -34.20
N LYS A 489 -11.63 5.81 -35.34
CA LYS A 489 -12.93 5.68 -36.01
C LYS A 489 -13.92 4.85 -35.18
N LYS A 490 -13.45 3.75 -34.58
CA LYS A 490 -14.30 2.82 -33.82
C LYS A 490 -14.75 3.40 -32.47
N ALA A 491 -13.95 4.27 -31.85
CA ALA A 491 -14.34 4.99 -30.63
C ALA A 491 -15.47 6.00 -30.89
N ASN A 492 -15.34 6.80 -31.96
CA ASN A 492 -16.35 7.79 -32.35
C ASN A 492 -17.70 7.14 -32.74
N ASP A 493 -17.68 5.95 -33.35
CA ASP A 493 -18.88 5.18 -33.69
C ASP A 493 -19.61 4.58 -32.46
N VAL A 494 -18.95 4.51 -31.29
CA VAL A 494 -19.55 4.08 -30.02
C VAL A 494 -20.14 5.28 -29.27
N GLU A 495 -19.47 6.43 -29.27
CA GLU A 495 -20.04 7.65 -28.66
C GLU A 495 -21.30 8.12 -29.41
N SER A 496 -21.35 8.07 -30.74
CA SER A 496 -22.52 8.51 -31.51
C SER A 496 -23.79 7.70 -31.19
N LYS A 497 -23.66 6.41 -30.86
CA LYS A 497 -24.79 5.53 -30.51
C LYS A 497 -25.23 5.59 -29.04
N ALA A 498 -24.45 6.23 -28.17
CA ALA A 498 -24.77 6.29 -26.74
C ALA A 498 -25.76 7.43 -26.36
N TRP A 499 -25.99 8.39 -27.26
CA TRP A 499 -26.75 9.62 -26.97
C TRP A 499 -28.19 9.67 -27.51
N GLU A 500 -28.61 8.73 -28.36
CA GLU A 500 -30.00 8.65 -28.81
C GLU A 500 -30.88 7.93 -27.78
N ARG A 501 -31.43 8.68 -26.80
CA ARG A 501 -32.57 8.20 -25.99
C ARG A 501 -33.89 8.67 -26.60
N PRO A 502 -34.90 7.78 -26.75
CA PRO A 502 -36.22 8.18 -27.23
C PRO A 502 -36.97 8.98 -26.15
N THR A 503 -37.43 10.19 -26.51
CA THR A 503 -38.28 11.02 -25.64
C THR A 503 -39.72 10.49 -25.62
N GLN A 504 -40.02 9.55 -24.73
CA GLN A 504 -41.39 9.13 -24.47
C GLN A 504 -42.03 10.09 -23.44
N LYS A 505 -43.11 10.77 -23.85
CA LYS A 505 -43.92 11.62 -22.96
C LYS A 505 -44.71 10.72 -22.00
N LEU A 506 -44.52 10.92 -20.70
CA LEU A 506 -45.48 10.47 -19.68
C LEU A 506 -46.38 11.65 -19.33
N GLY A 507 -47.70 11.44 -19.47
CA GLY A 507 -48.73 12.39 -19.07
C GLY A 507 -49.20 12.13 -17.63
N ASP A 508 -49.97 13.07 -17.12
CA ASP A 508 -50.46 13.10 -15.74
C ASP A 508 -51.40 11.91 -15.41
N SER A 509 -51.25 11.32 -14.23
CA SER A 509 -52.32 11.28 -13.21
C SER A 509 -51.93 10.46 -11.96
N TRP A 510 -52.38 10.94 -10.80
CA TRP A 510 -52.36 10.34 -9.44
C TRP A 510 -50.99 10.18 -8.75
#